data_AF-A0A1A7R630-F1
#
_entry.id   AF-A0A1A7R630-F1
#
_cell.length_a   1.000
_cell.length_b   1.000
_cell.length_c   1.000
_cell.angle_alpha   90.00
_cell.angle_beta   90.00
_cell.angle_gamma   90.00
#
_symmetry.space_group_name_H-M   'P 1'
#
loop_
_entity.id
_entity.type
_entity.pdbx_description
1 polymer ?
#
loop_
_entity_poly.entity_id
_entity_poly.type
_entity_poly.pdbx_seq_one_letter_code
_entity_poly.pdbx_strand_id
1 'polypeptide(L)'
;MKKLILIVIAFATLQVSAQEQKREMKKQHRTDNANYSPEESVQLQTKRLTLVLDLNEKQQKEISTLFLEEATLRQSKKEAFSEVKAKAENNSLTKEDRLKIKNDRLDHLIDLKKKMKTILSTEQYDKWGKMRLKQHKNRKQLKARN
;
A
#
# COMPACT_ATOMS: atom_id res chain seq x y z
N MET A 1 -18.26 -26.91 -41.93
CA MET A 1 -18.45 -25.63 -41.22
C MET A 1 -19.12 -25.76 -39.85
N LYS A 2 -20.05 -26.71 -39.61
CA LYS A 2 -20.71 -26.90 -38.30
C LYS A 2 -19.76 -27.33 -37.15
N LYS A 3 -18.71 -28.10 -37.45
CA LYS A 3 -17.72 -28.57 -36.46
C LYS A 3 -16.73 -27.49 -36.00
N LEU A 4 -16.50 -26.44 -36.81
CA LEU A 4 -15.62 -25.32 -36.46
C LEU A 4 -16.31 -24.36 -35.48
N ILE A 5 -17.62 -24.17 -35.62
CA ILE A 5 -18.42 -23.35 -34.70
C ILE A 5 -18.41 -23.94 -33.29
N LEU A 6 -18.51 -25.27 -33.15
CA LEU A 6 -18.44 -25.97 -31.86
C LEU A 6 -17.08 -25.80 -31.16
N ILE A 7 -15.97 -25.79 -31.91
CA ILE A 7 -14.63 -25.60 -31.35
C ILE A 7 -14.44 -24.17 -30.85
N VAL A 8 -14.92 -23.16 -31.59
CA VAL A 8 -14.85 -21.75 -31.18
C VAL A 8 -15.69 -21.49 -29.92
N ILE A 9 -16.87 -22.11 -29.81
CA ILE A 9 -17.72 -22.00 -28.61
C ILE A 9 -17.06 -22.68 -27.40
N ALA A 10 -16.43 -23.86 -27.59
CA ALA A 10 -15.71 -24.55 -26.52
C ALA A 10 -14.45 -23.79 -26.04
N PHE A 11 -13.76 -23.07 -26.93
CA PHE A 11 -12.64 -22.20 -26.54
C PHE A 11 -13.11 -20.92 -25.82
N ALA A 12 -14.28 -20.38 -26.18
CA ALA A 12 -14.85 -19.20 -25.52
C ALA A 12 -15.29 -19.48 -24.07
N THR A 13 -15.83 -20.68 -23.78
CA THR A 13 -16.26 -21.04 -22.41
C THR A 13 -15.09 -21.29 -21.45
N LEU A 14 -13.94 -21.80 -21.96
CA LEU A 14 -12.72 -22.00 -21.16
C LEU A 14 -12.05 -20.67 -20.75
N GLN A 15 -12.23 -19.59 -21.50
CA GLN A 15 -11.68 -18.27 -21.15
C GLN A 15 -12.49 -17.55 -20.06
N VAL A 16 -13.80 -17.78 -20.00
CA VAL A 16 -14.70 -17.16 -19.00
C VAL A 16 -14.42 -17.69 -17.59
N SER A 17 -14.20 -19.01 -17.43
CA SER A 17 -13.90 -19.63 -16.14
C SER A 17 -12.52 -19.24 -15.58
N ALA A 18 -11.52 -19.02 -16.44
CA ALA A 18 -10.19 -18.58 -16.04
C ALA A 18 -10.17 -17.12 -15.51
N GLN A 19 -11.08 -16.27 -15.98
CA GLN A 19 -11.21 -14.89 -15.50
C GLN A 19 -11.99 -14.82 -14.18
N GLU A 20 -12.95 -15.72 -13.98
CA GLU A 20 -13.75 -15.84 -12.76
C GLU A 20 -12.93 -16.41 -11.59
N GLN A 21 -12.15 -17.48 -11.79
CA GLN A 21 -11.22 -18.01 -10.78
C GLN A 21 -10.18 -16.97 -10.33
N LYS A 22 -9.61 -16.18 -11.26
CA LYS A 22 -8.67 -15.10 -10.91
C LYS A 22 -9.34 -14.00 -10.08
N ARG A 23 -10.64 -13.72 -10.31
CA ARG A 23 -11.40 -12.74 -9.52
C ARG A 23 -11.75 -13.28 -8.14
N GLU A 24 -12.10 -14.56 -8.03
CA GLU A 24 -12.39 -15.22 -6.75
C GLU A 24 -11.15 -15.37 -5.86
N MET A 25 -10.01 -15.82 -6.40
CA MET A 25 -8.75 -15.87 -5.63
C MET A 25 -8.31 -14.49 -5.15
N LYS A 26 -8.58 -13.42 -5.93
CA LYS A 26 -8.31 -12.03 -5.53
C LYS A 26 -9.24 -11.53 -4.43
N LYS A 27 -10.47 -12.04 -4.36
CA LYS A 27 -11.44 -11.75 -3.28
C LYS A 27 -11.06 -12.50 -2.00
N GLN A 28 -10.68 -13.78 -2.11
CA GLN A 28 -10.30 -14.61 -0.97
C GLN A 28 -9.03 -14.10 -0.27
N HIS A 29 -8.05 -13.57 -1.01
CA HIS A 29 -6.89 -12.89 -0.39
C HIS A 29 -7.22 -11.55 0.29
N ARG A 30 -8.41 -10.96 0.06
CA ARG A 30 -8.83 -9.73 0.74
C ARG A 30 -9.58 -10.01 2.04
N THR A 31 -10.13 -11.21 2.23
CA THR A 31 -10.96 -11.56 3.40
C THR A 31 -10.15 -11.93 4.65
N ASP A 32 -8.87 -12.26 4.53
CA ASP A 32 -7.97 -12.52 5.68
C ASP A 32 -7.47 -11.22 6.35
N ASN A 33 -7.80 -10.05 5.79
CA ASN A 33 -7.62 -8.81 6.53
C ASN A 33 -8.75 -8.71 7.55
N ALA A 34 -8.47 -9.13 8.79
CA ALA A 34 -9.29 -8.71 9.92
C ALA A 34 -9.51 -7.19 9.84
N ASN A 35 -10.76 -6.75 10.01
CA ASN A 35 -11.12 -5.33 10.04
C ASN A 35 -10.61 -4.72 11.35
N TYR A 36 -9.31 -4.49 11.44
CA TYR A 36 -8.69 -3.85 12.58
C TYR A 36 -9.10 -2.38 12.66
N SER A 37 -9.30 -1.89 13.88
CA SER A 37 -9.37 -0.46 14.13
C SER A 37 -8.04 0.22 13.76
N PRO A 38 -8.01 1.55 13.57
CA PRO A 38 -6.77 2.29 13.35
C PRO A 38 -5.74 2.03 14.46
N GLU A 39 -6.20 1.96 15.72
CA GLU A 39 -5.35 1.73 16.88
C GLU A 39 -4.76 0.32 16.90
N GLU A 40 -5.58 -0.70 16.62
CA GLU A 40 -5.12 -2.10 16.53
C GLU A 40 -4.10 -2.28 15.39
N SER A 41 -4.36 -1.62 14.26
CA SER A 41 -3.45 -1.61 13.11
C SER A 41 -2.10 -1.00 13.47
N VAL A 42 -2.12 0.15 14.16
CA VAL A 42 -0.90 0.81 14.64
C VAL A 42 -0.17 -0.07 15.64
N GLN A 43 -0.87 -0.67 16.61
CA GLN A 43 -0.26 -1.55 17.59
C GLN A 43 0.45 -2.74 16.92
N LEU A 44 -0.19 -3.38 15.95
CA LEU A 44 0.38 -4.48 15.18
C LEU A 44 1.61 -4.01 14.38
N GLN A 45 1.53 -2.85 13.76
CA GLN A 45 2.63 -2.27 12.99
C GLN A 45 3.84 -1.95 13.88
N THR A 46 3.61 -1.34 15.04
CA THR A 46 4.65 -1.06 16.03
C THR A 46 5.29 -2.35 16.52
N LYS A 47 4.50 -3.38 16.90
CA LYS A 47 5.03 -4.68 17.32
C LYS A 47 5.87 -5.37 16.24
N ARG A 48 5.44 -5.32 14.98
CA ARG A 48 6.22 -5.84 13.85
C ARG A 48 7.52 -5.08 13.67
N LEU A 49 7.51 -3.78 13.90
CA LEU A 49 8.71 -2.95 13.82
C LEU A 49 9.66 -3.25 14.98
N THR A 50 9.14 -3.44 16.19
CA THR A 50 9.89 -3.91 17.37
C THR A 50 10.58 -5.22 17.09
N LEU A 51 9.88 -6.20 16.50
CA LEU A 51 10.47 -7.50 16.16
C LEU A 51 11.68 -7.41 15.22
N VAL A 52 11.71 -6.39 14.36
CA VAL A 52 12.76 -6.23 13.36
C VAL A 52 13.85 -5.28 13.84
N LEU A 53 13.54 -4.27 14.65
CA LEU A 53 14.47 -3.21 15.04
C LEU A 53 14.86 -3.25 16.54
N ASP A 54 14.31 -4.18 17.31
CA ASP A 54 14.55 -4.32 18.75
C ASP A 54 14.26 -3.01 19.50
N LEU A 55 13.07 -2.45 19.24
CA LEU A 55 12.66 -1.16 19.80
C LEU A 55 12.43 -1.25 21.31
N ASN A 56 12.97 -0.30 22.07
CA ASN A 56 12.64 -0.17 23.49
C ASN A 56 11.23 0.42 23.70
N GLU A 57 10.72 0.38 24.94
CA GLU A 57 9.35 0.83 25.24
C GLU A 57 9.09 2.29 24.89
N LYS A 58 10.08 3.18 25.10
CA LYS A 58 9.96 4.60 24.76
C LYS A 58 9.81 4.78 23.25
N GLN A 59 10.65 4.11 22.47
CA GLN A 59 10.60 4.14 21.01
C GLN A 59 9.28 3.57 20.48
N GLN A 60 8.78 2.49 21.08
CA GLN A 60 7.49 1.90 20.72
C GLN A 60 6.34 2.87 20.93
N LYS A 61 6.31 3.58 22.07
CA LYS A 61 5.29 4.61 22.35
C LYS A 61 5.37 5.76 21.34
N GLU A 62 6.56 6.30 21.10
CA GLU A 62 6.75 7.42 20.14
C GLU A 62 6.36 7.03 18.71
N ILE A 63 6.75 5.83 18.26
CA ILE A 63 6.35 5.31 16.94
C ILE A 63 4.85 5.04 16.85
N SER A 64 4.24 4.53 17.91
CA SER A 64 2.80 4.31 17.96
C SER A 64 2.04 5.63 17.80
N THR A 65 2.43 6.67 18.53
CA THR A 65 1.84 8.01 18.38
C THR A 65 2.03 8.55 16.96
N LEU A 66 3.24 8.43 16.40
CA LEU A 66 3.53 8.83 15.03
C LEU A 66 2.65 8.12 14.00
N PHE A 67 2.42 6.81 14.16
CA PHE A 67 1.57 6.05 13.24
C PHE A 67 0.07 6.32 13.44
N LEU A 68 -0.38 6.72 14.64
CA LEU A 68 -1.75 7.19 14.86
C LEU A 68 -1.99 8.52 14.15
N GLU A 69 -1.07 9.50 14.29
CA GLU A 69 -1.11 10.76 13.53
C GLU A 69 -1.14 10.51 12.02
N GLU A 70 -0.37 9.53 11.56
CA GLU A 70 -0.34 9.14 10.15
C GLU A 70 -1.66 8.52 9.69
N ALA A 71 -2.28 7.69 10.53
CA ALA A 71 -3.56 7.06 10.24
C ALA A 71 -4.68 8.10 10.15
N THR A 72 -4.71 9.08 11.07
CA THR A 72 -5.71 10.17 11.05
C THR A 72 -5.50 11.10 9.85
N LEU A 73 -4.25 11.45 9.53
CA LEU A 73 -3.92 12.25 8.34
C LEU A 73 -4.34 11.53 7.06
N ARG A 74 -4.16 10.22 6.99
CA ARG A 74 -4.59 9.42 5.84
C ARG A 74 -6.11 9.34 5.75
N GLN A 75 -6.81 9.26 6.87
CA GLN A 75 -8.27 9.28 6.93
C GLN A 75 -8.81 10.61 6.37
N SER A 76 -8.29 11.74 6.85
CA SER A 76 -8.74 13.07 6.39
C SER A 76 -8.43 13.32 4.91
N LYS A 77 -7.24 12.89 4.45
CA LYS A 77 -6.87 13.00 3.03
C LYS A 77 -7.72 12.10 2.13
N LYS A 78 -8.27 10.98 2.63
CA LYS A 78 -9.09 10.08 1.81
C LYS A 78 -10.33 10.78 1.26
N GLU A 79 -10.94 11.65 2.05
CA GLU A 79 -12.13 12.43 1.67
C GLU A 79 -11.75 13.57 0.71
N ALA A 80 -10.66 14.28 1.01
CA ALA A 80 -10.13 15.37 0.17
C ALA A 80 -9.61 14.90 -1.20
N PHE A 81 -9.22 13.62 -1.34
CA PHE A 81 -8.73 13.05 -2.60
C PHE A 81 -9.82 12.47 -3.51
N SER A 82 -11.10 12.60 -3.15
CA SER A 82 -12.22 12.14 -3.99
C SER A 82 -12.21 12.76 -5.39
N GLU A 83 -11.99 14.07 -5.50
CA GLU A 83 -11.90 14.79 -6.78
C GLU A 83 -10.67 14.38 -7.60
N VAL A 84 -9.52 14.24 -6.94
CA VAL A 84 -8.28 13.77 -7.57
C VAL A 84 -8.46 12.35 -8.11
N LYS A 85 -9.19 11.51 -7.39
CA LYS A 85 -9.50 10.15 -7.80
C LYS A 85 -10.42 10.12 -9.02
N ALA A 86 -11.47 10.93 -9.05
CA ALA A 86 -12.35 11.06 -10.21
C ALA A 86 -11.58 11.57 -11.46
N LYS A 87 -10.71 12.57 -11.28
CA LYS A 87 -9.82 13.04 -12.36
C LYS A 87 -8.83 11.97 -12.82
N ALA A 88 -8.30 11.17 -11.90
CA ALA A 88 -7.38 10.08 -12.24
C ALA A 88 -8.09 8.96 -13.03
N GLU A 89 -9.31 8.58 -12.65
CA GLU A 89 -10.11 7.55 -13.34
C GLU A 89 -10.45 7.97 -14.78
N ASN A 90 -10.68 9.26 -15.00
CA ASN A 90 -10.94 9.83 -16.33
C ASN A 90 -9.67 10.28 -17.08
N ASN A 91 -8.47 9.95 -16.59
CA ASN A 91 -7.18 10.40 -17.13
C ASN A 91 -7.05 11.92 -17.34
N SER A 92 -7.81 12.72 -16.60
CA SER A 92 -7.92 14.18 -16.77
C SER A 92 -7.00 14.98 -15.83
N LEU A 93 -6.06 14.32 -15.16
CA LEU A 93 -5.07 15.02 -14.32
C LEU A 93 -4.10 15.84 -15.17
N THR A 94 -4.05 17.15 -14.89
CA THR A 94 -3.08 18.05 -15.52
C THR A 94 -1.65 17.69 -15.10
N LYS A 95 -0.65 18.26 -15.80
CA LYS A 95 0.76 18.10 -15.40
C LYS A 95 1.00 18.72 -14.01
N GLU A 96 0.38 19.86 -13.74
CA GLU A 96 0.49 20.59 -12.47
C GLU A 96 -0.13 19.82 -11.31
N ASP A 97 -1.33 19.26 -11.49
CA ASP A 97 -1.95 18.39 -10.49
C ASP A 97 -1.04 17.20 -10.14
N ARG A 98 -0.50 16.54 -11.18
CA ARG A 98 0.43 15.42 -11.00
C ARG A 98 1.70 15.82 -10.28
N LEU A 99 2.23 17.02 -10.54
CA LEU A 99 3.41 17.54 -9.88
C LEU A 99 3.14 17.82 -8.41
N LYS A 100 2.02 18.50 -8.09
CA LYS A 100 1.60 18.81 -6.74
C LYS A 100 1.43 17.55 -5.89
N ILE A 101 0.69 16.56 -6.39
CA ILE A 101 0.48 15.27 -5.70
C ILE A 101 1.81 14.57 -5.42
N LYS A 102 2.77 14.63 -6.36
CA LYS A 102 4.10 14.04 -6.16
C LYS A 102 4.89 14.78 -5.09
N ASN A 103 4.90 16.11 -5.11
CA ASN A 103 5.58 16.92 -4.11
C ASN A 103 4.99 16.69 -2.72
N ASP A 104 3.67 16.82 -2.55
CA ASP A 104 2.98 16.61 -1.28
C ASP A 104 3.30 15.23 -0.67
N ARG A 105 3.38 14.20 -1.52
CA ARG A 105 3.77 12.85 -1.11
C ARG A 105 5.24 12.78 -0.70
N LEU A 106 6.14 13.40 -1.44
CA LEU A 106 7.57 13.39 -1.14
C LEU A 106 7.86 14.15 0.16
N ASP A 107 7.26 15.32 0.35
CA ASP A 107 7.40 16.14 1.55
C ASP A 107 6.90 15.39 2.79
N HIS A 108 5.77 14.72 2.66
CA HIS A 108 5.24 13.83 3.71
C HIS A 108 6.21 12.68 4.05
N LEU A 109 6.79 12.02 3.04
CA LEU A 109 7.78 10.97 3.27
C LEU A 109 9.08 11.50 3.90
N ILE A 110 9.44 12.74 3.60
CA ILE A 110 10.59 13.43 4.19
C ILE A 110 10.31 13.73 5.67
N ASP A 111 9.13 14.24 6.00
CA ASP A 111 8.71 14.51 7.38
C ASP A 111 8.72 13.22 8.22
N LEU A 112 8.07 12.16 7.73
CA LEU A 112 8.09 10.86 8.40
C LEU A 112 9.52 10.34 8.60
N LYS A 113 10.38 10.50 7.59
CA LYS A 113 11.80 10.10 7.68
C LYS A 113 12.54 10.91 8.75
N LYS A 114 12.28 12.22 8.87
CA LYS A 114 12.87 13.07 9.91
C LYS A 114 12.40 12.62 11.31
N LYS A 115 11.10 12.43 11.52
CA LYS A 115 10.53 11.95 12.79
C LYS A 115 11.04 10.56 13.18
N MET A 116 11.17 9.64 12.22
CA MET A 116 11.76 8.33 12.50
C MET A 116 13.24 8.42 12.90
N LYS A 117 14.00 9.37 12.32
CA LYS A 117 15.41 9.59 12.65
C LYS A 117 15.60 10.10 14.08
N THR A 118 14.63 10.83 14.64
CA THR A 118 14.72 11.31 16.03
C THR A 118 14.40 10.23 17.06
N ILE A 119 13.62 9.21 16.67
CA ILE A 119 13.19 8.13 17.57
C ILE A 119 14.16 6.94 17.55
N LEU A 120 14.67 6.58 16.36
CA LEU A 120 15.53 5.42 16.16
C LEU A 120 17.00 5.74 16.43
N SER A 121 17.75 4.75 16.91
CA SER A 121 19.21 4.81 16.90
C SER A 121 19.74 4.78 15.45
N THR A 122 21.00 5.17 15.25
CA THR A 122 21.64 5.15 13.92
C THR A 122 21.53 3.77 13.25
N GLU A 123 21.82 2.70 13.98
CA GLU A 123 21.78 1.33 13.46
C GLU A 123 20.34 0.90 13.11
N GLN A 124 19.37 1.21 13.99
CA GLN A 124 17.96 0.92 13.77
C GLN A 124 17.43 1.69 12.54
N TYR A 125 17.83 2.95 12.38
CA TYR A 125 17.43 3.79 11.27
C TYR A 125 17.98 3.29 9.94
N ASP A 126 19.23 2.83 9.90
CA ASP A 126 19.83 2.22 8.71
C ASP A 126 19.15 0.91 8.33
N LYS A 127 18.85 0.05 9.32
CA LYS A 127 18.09 -1.20 9.13
C LYS A 127 16.69 -0.90 8.59
N TRP A 128 16.01 0.09 9.16
CA TRP A 128 14.71 0.57 8.70
C TRP A 128 14.76 1.09 7.25
N GLY A 129 15.78 1.88 6.91
CA GLY A 129 16.00 2.39 5.55
C GLY A 129 16.20 1.28 4.53
N LYS A 130 17.05 0.28 4.84
CA LYS A 130 17.28 -0.90 3.99
C LYS A 130 16.00 -1.73 3.80
N MET A 131 15.23 -1.93 4.87
CA MET A 131 13.94 -2.62 4.80
C MET A 131 12.98 -1.91 3.85
N ARG A 132 12.86 -0.58 3.94
CA ARG A 132 11.99 0.20 3.05
C ARG A 132 12.43 0.12 1.58
N LEU A 133 13.73 0.17 1.31
CA LEU A 133 14.26 0.00 -0.04
C LEU A 133 13.93 -1.39 -0.62
N LYS A 134 14.08 -2.44 0.18
CA LYS A 134 13.72 -3.82 -0.22
C LYS A 134 12.23 -3.94 -0.53
N GLN A 135 11.36 -3.40 0.33
CA GLN A 135 9.92 -3.37 0.09
C GLN A 135 9.57 -2.62 -1.21
N HIS A 136 10.23 -1.49 -1.49
CA HIS A 136 10.02 -0.74 -2.73
C HIS A 136 10.44 -1.54 -3.98
N LYS A 137 11.61 -2.20 -3.94
CA LYS A 137 12.09 -3.07 -5.03
C LYS A 137 11.13 -4.23 -5.28
N ASN A 138 10.68 -4.92 -4.23
CA ASN A 138 9.74 -6.03 -4.34
C ASN A 138 8.41 -5.58 -4.97
N ARG A 139 7.88 -4.42 -4.55
CA ARG A 139 6.66 -3.84 -5.17
C ARG A 139 6.86 -3.50 -6.64
N LYS A 140 8.03 -2.98 -7.04
CA LYS A 140 8.34 -2.69 -8.44
C LYS A 140 8.40 -3.98 -9.28
N GLN A 141 9.03 -5.03 -8.76
CA GLN A 141 9.09 -6.33 -9.43
C GLN A 141 7.70 -6.96 -9.59
N LEU A 142 6.86 -6.93 -8.55
CA LEU A 142 5.48 -7.43 -8.64
C LEU A 142 4.63 -6.67 -9.67
N LYS A 143 4.84 -5.35 -9.81
CA LYS A 143 4.17 -4.55 -10.84
C LYS A 143 4.67 -4.79 -12.26
N ALA A 144 5.93 -5.21 -12.42
CA ALA A 144 6.49 -5.53 -13.73
C ALA A 144 6.08 -6.94 -14.23
N ARG A 145 5.61 -7.80 -13.32
CA ARG A 145 5.14 -9.18 -13.61
C ARG A 145 3.65 -9.26 -13.91
N ASN A 146 2.89 -8.20 -13.64
CA ASN A 146 1.44 -8.09 -13.88
C ASN A 146 1.17 -7.12 -15.03
#